data_AF-A0A8T9AEV7-F1
#
_entry.id   AF-A0A8T9AEV7-F1
#
_cell.length_a   1.000
_cell.length_b   1.000
_cell.length_c   1.000
_cell.angle_alpha   90.00
_cell.angle_beta   90.00
_cell.angle_gamma   90.00
#
_symmetry.space_group_name_H-M   'P 1'
#
loop_
_entity.id
_entity.type
_entity.pdbx_description
1 polymer ?
#
loop_
_entity_poly.entity_id
_entity_poly.type
_entity_poly.pdbx_seq_one_letter_code
_entity_poly.pdbx_strand_id
1 'polypeptide(L)'
;MKVTATVSQNWLALFLIIIFIAVGIATLEVISPPENSKFCMIDSDCACGKSNATGECFYGNKNFVNTSEQCPDFCAGIGGNLEIKCINSECRQVKKGNLKTQP
;
A
#
# COMPACT_ATOMS: atom_id res chain seq x y z
N MET A 1 -16.86 -53.63 -39.86
CA MET A 1 -17.36 -52.27 -39.55
C MET A 1 -16.68 -51.82 -38.26
N LYS A 2 -15.86 -50.77 -38.30
CA LYS A 2 -15.17 -50.21 -37.11
C LYS A 2 -15.91 -48.93 -36.72
N VAL A 3 -16.58 -48.95 -35.58
CA VAL A 3 -17.19 -47.76 -34.98
C VAL A 3 -16.11 -47.14 -34.09
N THR A 4 -15.51 -46.05 -34.56
CA THR A 4 -14.54 -45.27 -33.78
C THR A 4 -15.32 -44.23 -32.98
N ALA A 5 -15.35 -44.40 -31.66
CA ALA A 5 -16.02 -43.49 -30.74
C ALA A 5 -15.21 -42.20 -30.55
N THR A 6 -15.75 -41.07 -31.00
CA THR A 6 -15.33 -39.71 -30.64
C THR A 6 -16.09 -39.27 -29.39
N VAL A 7 -15.66 -39.72 -28.21
CA VAL A 7 -16.24 -39.29 -26.92
C VAL A 7 -15.12 -38.82 -25.99
N SER A 8 -15.25 -37.56 -25.56
CA SER A 8 -14.71 -37.04 -24.29
C SER A 8 -13.20 -36.66 -24.21
N GLN A 9 -12.64 -36.00 -25.22
CA GLN A 9 -11.39 -35.23 -25.07
C GLN A 9 -11.56 -33.88 -24.34
N ASN A 10 -12.79 -33.52 -23.93
CA ASN A 10 -13.13 -32.19 -23.40
C ASN A 10 -12.98 -32.05 -21.87
N TRP A 11 -12.85 -33.16 -21.14
CA TRP A 11 -12.81 -33.14 -19.67
C TRP A 11 -11.45 -32.71 -19.11
N LEU A 12 -10.35 -33.11 -19.76
CA LEU A 12 -8.99 -32.68 -19.38
C LEU A 12 -8.79 -31.16 -19.56
N ALA A 13 -9.36 -30.57 -20.61
CA ALA A 13 -9.27 -29.12 -20.85
C ALA A 13 -10.03 -28.30 -19.78
N LEU A 14 -11.20 -28.78 -19.34
CA LEU A 14 -11.97 -28.17 -18.26
C LEU A 14 -11.24 -28.24 -16.91
N PHE A 15 -10.62 -29.38 -16.59
CA PHE A 15 -9.83 -29.53 -15.36
C PHE A 15 -8.62 -28.59 -15.32
N LEU A 16 -7.92 -28.41 -16.45
CA LEU A 16 -6.78 -27.49 -16.53
C LEU A 16 -7.21 -26.03 -16.34
N ILE A 17 -8.31 -25.60 -16.93
CA ILE A 17 -8.84 -24.23 -16.76
C ILE A 17 -9.23 -23.97 -15.29
N ILE A 18 -9.85 -24.94 -14.61
CA ILE A 18 -10.20 -24.83 -13.19
C ILE A 18 -8.94 -24.72 -12.32
N ILE A 19 -7.87 -25.46 -12.64
CA ILE A 19 -6.58 -25.34 -11.94
C ILE A 19 -5.98 -23.94 -12.15
N PHE A 20 -6.02 -23.38 -13.37
CA PHE A 20 -5.52 -22.01 -13.62
C PHE A 20 -6.33 -20.93 -12.88
N ILE A 21 -7.66 -21.07 -12.80
CA ILE A 21 -8.50 -20.15 -12.03
C ILE A 21 -8.23 -20.28 -10.53
N ALA A 22 -8.06 -21.50 -10.01
CA ALA A 22 -7.77 -21.72 -8.59
C ALA A 22 -6.37 -21.21 -8.18
N VAL A 23 -5.37 -21.32 -9.06
CA VAL A 23 -4.00 -20.82 -8.80
C VAL A 23 -3.92 -19.30 -8.92
N GLY A 24 -4.69 -18.68 -9.82
CA GLY A 24 -4.66 -17.22 -10.04
C GLY A 24 -5.26 -16.36 -8.93
N ILE A 25 -6.05 -16.94 -8.01
CA ILE A 25 -6.74 -16.19 -6.94
C ILE A 25 -5.92 -16.16 -5.63
N ALA A 26 -4.90 -17.02 -5.51
CA ALA A 26 -4.14 -17.18 -4.27
C ALA A 26 -2.86 -16.33 -4.27
N THR A 27 -2.97 -15.02 -4.04
CA THR A 27 -2.02 -14.19 -3.24
C THR A 27 -2.39 -12.70 -3.34
N LEU A 28 -3.54 -12.31 -2.79
CA LEU A 28 -3.70 -10.93 -2.32
C LEU A 28 -3.36 -10.92 -0.83
N GLU A 29 -2.07 -11.01 -0.51
CA GLU A 29 -1.61 -10.70 0.85
C GLU A 29 -1.82 -9.20 1.05
N VAL A 30 -2.87 -8.86 1.80
CA VAL A 30 -3.11 -7.48 2.23
C VAL A 30 -1.99 -7.14 3.23
N ILE A 31 -0.89 -6.58 2.73
CA ILE A 31 0.18 -6.05 3.56
C ILE A 31 -0.35 -4.75 4.18
N SER A 32 -1.08 -4.87 5.29
CA SER A 32 -1.52 -3.72 6.05
C SER A 32 -0.33 -3.07 6.77
N PRO A 33 -0.22 -1.73 6.78
CA PRO A 33 0.79 -1.07 7.58
C PRO A 33 0.60 -1.41 9.07
N PRO A 34 1.69 -1.51 9.85
CA PRO A 34 1.63 -1.92 11.25
C PRO A 34 0.77 -0.94 12.07
N GLU A 35 0.11 -1.49 13.08
CA GLU A 35 -0.59 -0.72 14.11
C GLU A 35 0.45 0.23 14.76
N ASN A 36 0.16 1.53 14.81
CA ASN A 36 1.07 2.63 15.22
C ASN A 36 2.03 3.18 14.15
N SER A 37 1.92 2.78 12.87
CA SER A 37 2.73 3.37 11.78
C SER A 37 2.57 4.89 11.61
N LYS A 38 1.51 5.48 12.15
CA LYS A 38 1.27 6.94 12.16
C LYS A 38 1.47 7.60 13.52
N PHE A 39 1.79 6.87 14.57
CA PHE A 39 1.94 7.45 15.91
C PHE A 39 3.16 8.38 15.97
N CYS A 40 3.04 9.52 16.65
CA CYS A 40 4.12 10.47 16.85
C CYS A 40 4.02 11.15 18.22
N MET A 41 5.16 11.63 18.72
CA MET A 41 5.21 12.51 19.90
C MET A 41 5.48 13.95 19.49
N ILE A 42 6.34 14.15 18.48
CA ILE A 42 6.74 15.45 17.94
C ILE A 42 6.71 15.45 16.41
N ASP A 43 6.69 16.63 15.80
CA ASP A 43 6.67 16.80 14.34
C ASP A 43 7.83 16.06 13.65
N SER A 44 9.02 16.02 14.25
CA SER A 44 10.20 15.35 13.68
C SER A 44 10.14 13.82 13.76
N ASP A 45 9.13 13.25 14.41
CA ASP A 45 8.85 11.82 14.32
C ASP A 45 8.14 11.48 13.03
N CYS A 46 7.47 12.44 12.41
CA CYS A 46 6.76 12.25 11.16
C CYS A 46 7.71 12.40 9.97
N ALA A 47 7.61 11.46 9.04
CA ALA A 47 8.32 11.48 7.77
C ALA A 47 7.37 11.14 6.63
N CYS A 48 7.84 11.39 5.42
CA CYS A 48 7.12 11.06 4.19
C CYS A 48 8.07 10.49 3.15
N GLY A 49 7.62 9.45 2.45
CA GLY A 49 8.44 8.66 1.53
C GLY A 49 7.69 7.40 1.15
N LYS A 50 8.38 6.26 1.05
CA LYS A 50 7.74 4.96 0.85
C LYS A 50 7.58 4.19 2.15
N SER A 51 6.50 3.44 2.28
CA SER A 51 6.31 2.48 3.37
C SER A 51 7.36 1.38 3.30
N ASN A 52 8.03 1.11 4.42
CA ASN A 52 8.96 -0.01 4.53
C ASN A 52 8.27 -1.37 4.36
N ALA A 53 6.95 -1.45 4.60
CA ALA A 53 6.17 -2.68 4.49
C ALA A 53 5.64 -2.92 3.08
N THR A 54 5.12 -1.88 2.41
CA THR A 54 4.40 -2.03 1.14
C THR A 54 5.17 -1.51 -0.07
N GLY A 55 6.18 -0.65 0.14
CA GLY A 55 6.87 0.06 -0.95
C GLY A 55 6.05 1.17 -1.60
N GLU A 56 4.84 1.44 -1.12
CA GLU A 56 3.96 2.49 -1.63
C GLU A 56 4.21 3.83 -0.93
N CYS A 57 3.83 4.94 -1.57
CA CYS A 57 3.94 6.27 -0.97
C CYS A 57 3.11 6.37 0.32
N PHE A 58 3.78 6.74 1.42
CA PHE A 58 3.21 6.75 2.75
C PHE A 58 3.80 7.89 3.59
N TYR A 59 2.99 8.41 4.51
CA TYR A 59 3.41 9.33 5.55
C TYR A 59 3.06 8.74 6.91
N GLY A 60 3.94 8.92 7.89
CA GLY A 60 3.79 8.33 9.20
C GLY A 60 5.03 8.51 10.03
N ASN A 61 5.18 7.70 11.07
CA ASN A 61 6.38 7.68 11.88
C ASN A 61 7.59 7.26 11.02
N LYS A 62 8.69 7.99 11.15
CA LYS A 62 9.93 7.81 10.38
C LYS A 62 10.50 6.40 10.43
N ASN A 63 10.20 5.62 11.48
CA ASN A 63 10.66 4.24 11.60
C ASN A 63 10.00 3.30 10.57
N PHE A 64 8.86 3.70 10.00
CA PHE A 64 8.12 2.91 9.00
C PHE A 64 8.19 3.51 7.59
N VAL A 65 8.95 4.59 7.42
CA VAL A 65 9.06 5.33 6.17
C VAL A 65 10.50 5.31 5.68
N ASN A 66 10.71 4.87 4.45
CA ASN A 66 11.96 5.05 3.73
C ASN A 66 12.04 6.49 3.20
N THR A 67 12.82 7.33 3.87
CA THR A 67 13.02 8.74 3.51
C THR A 67 13.98 8.95 2.33
N SER A 68 14.72 7.91 1.94
CA SER A 68 15.61 7.95 0.76
C SER A 68 14.81 7.87 -0.55
N GLU A 69 13.60 7.29 -0.49
CA GLU A 69 12.67 7.20 -1.62
C GLU A 69 11.48 8.13 -1.39
N GLN A 70 11.65 9.40 -1.76
CA GLN A 70 10.64 10.43 -1.52
C GLN A 70 9.51 10.40 -2.56
N CYS A 71 8.30 10.67 -2.10
CA CYS A 71 7.11 10.84 -2.92
C CYS A 71 6.61 12.29 -2.87
N PRO A 72 7.26 13.26 -3.56
CA PRO A 72 7.00 14.69 -3.38
C PRO A 72 5.53 15.07 -3.65
N ASP A 73 4.91 14.47 -4.67
CA ASP A 73 3.51 14.71 -5.02
C ASP A 73 2.54 14.26 -3.92
N PHE A 74 2.86 13.15 -3.26
CA PHE A 74 2.07 12.64 -2.14
C PHE A 74 2.33 13.45 -0.87
N CYS A 75 3.58 13.79 -0.59
CA CYS A 75 4.00 14.45 0.64
C CYS A 75 3.59 15.92 0.70
N ALA A 76 3.85 16.66 -0.38
CA ALA A 76 3.61 18.10 -0.45
C ALA A 76 2.33 18.45 -1.24
N GLY A 77 1.72 17.47 -1.91
CA GLY A 77 0.66 17.70 -2.89
C GLY A 77 1.22 18.27 -4.20
N ILE A 78 0.46 18.18 -5.29
CA ILE A 78 0.83 18.75 -6.61
C ILE A 78 1.17 20.26 -6.50
N GLY A 79 0.55 20.98 -5.57
CA GLY A 79 0.79 22.40 -5.32
C GLY A 79 1.87 22.72 -4.29
N GLY A 80 2.54 21.73 -3.71
CA GLY A 80 3.57 21.95 -2.68
C GLY A 80 3.07 22.57 -1.37
N ASN A 81 1.75 22.62 -1.17
CA ASN A 81 1.07 23.33 -0.08
C ASN A 81 0.78 22.47 1.15
N LEU A 82 1.22 21.21 1.15
CA LEU A 82 1.01 20.28 2.26
C LEU A 82 2.30 20.05 3.03
N GLU A 83 2.16 19.82 4.32
CA GLU A 83 3.22 19.38 5.24
C GLU A 83 2.69 18.28 6.16
N ILE A 84 3.58 17.45 6.70
CA ILE A 84 3.21 16.43 7.68
C ILE A 84 3.53 16.97 9.08
N LYS A 85 2.56 16.87 9.98
CA LYS A 85 2.64 17.37 11.36
C LYS A 85 2.15 16.32 12.34
N CYS A 86 2.67 16.37 13.57
CA CYS A 86 2.19 15.55 14.65
C CYS A 86 1.02 16.24 15.36
N ILE A 87 -0.18 15.71 15.23
CA ILE A 87 -1.41 16.31 15.79
C ILE A 87 -2.18 15.22 16.52
N ASN A 88 -2.45 15.44 17.80
CA ASN A 88 -3.11 14.46 18.67
C ASN A 88 -2.40 13.09 18.65
N SER A 89 -1.07 13.12 18.71
CA SER A 89 -0.19 11.94 18.65
C SER A 89 -0.27 11.12 17.36
N GLU A 90 -0.77 11.71 16.27
CA GLU A 90 -0.78 11.09 14.95
C GLU A 90 -0.17 12.01 13.88
N CYS A 91 0.62 11.43 12.98
CA CYS A 91 1.11 12.11 11.80
C CYS A 91 -0.06 12.39 10.85
N ARG A 92 -0.30 13.67 10.59
CA ARG A 92 -1.37 14.15 9.71
C ARG A 92 -0.80 15.07 8.65
N GLN A 93 -1.35 14.96 7.44
CA GLN A 93 -1.07 15.90 6.37
C GLN A 93 -1.96 17.12 6.50
N VAL A 94 -1.35 18.30 6.46
CA VAL A 94 -2.02 19.57 6.72
C VAL A 94 -1.54 20.64 5.75
N LYS A 95 -2.32 21.71 5.59
CA LYS A 95 -1.95 22.82 4.71
C LYS A 95 -0.91 23.71 5.39
N LYS A 96 0.19 23.98 4.68
CA LYS A 96 1.24 24.92 5.11
C LYS A 96 0.60 26.26 5.48
N GLY A 97 0.96 26.77 6.66
CA GLY A 97 0.51 28.06 7.16
C GLY A 97 -0.87 28.07 7.84
N ASN A 98 -1.52 26.91 8.07
CA ASN A 98 -2.83 26.84 8.72
C ASN A 98 -2.84 26.23 10.13
N LEU A 99 -1.70 25.92 10.75
CA LEU A 99 -1.66 25.35 12.10
C LEU A 99 -0.69 26.09 13.02
N LYS A 100 -1.22 26.52 14.16
CA LYS A 100 -0.42 26.87 15.34
C LYS A 100 0.23 25.56 15.82
N THR A 101 1.54 25.48 15.70
CA THR A 101 2.37 24.40 16.24
C THR A 101 2.03 24.20 17.72
N GLN A 102 1.74 22.96 18.12
CA GLN A 102 1.71 22.62 19.54
C GLN A 102 3.16 22.70 20.06
N PRO A 103 3.43 23.39 21.17
CA PRO A 103 4.78 23.55 21.73
C PRO A 103 5.37 22.21 22.19
#